data_AF-K3WGG3-F1
#
_entry.id   AF-K3WGG3-F1
#
_cell.length_a   1.000
_cell.length_b   1.000
_cell.length_c   1.000
_cell.angle_alpha   90.00
_cell.angle_beta   90.00
_cell.angle_gamma   90.00
#
_symmetry.space_group_name_H-M   'P 1'
#
loop_
_entity.id
_entity.type
_entity.pdbx_description
1 polymer ?
#
loop_
_entity_poly.entity_id
_entity_poly.type
_entity_poly.pdbx_seq_one_letter_code
_entity_poly.pdbx_strand_id
1 'polypeptide(L)'
;MANANNGGLLQEFRKKTLFKMSRYTSAPSSSLPASPSVGSSSMPSSPAWEDIERQEILEARTRYFLVLMKRFQEQDCSLRQLEAELGDMLVQIQSACGAMTRAVEVFTQTFRYDASSYKLGVDYLAAVKMIGRDGANMMDQSIRFTVLDPILARLERHNQLKARIQAWEQLYREYVDRQLSVEQMKGSIRSEKDERRRRLGVGLAELQMQLAQIQDEVTPQLGFIVSIM
;
A
#
# COMPACT_ATOMS: atom_id res chain seq x y z
N MET A 1 38.86 -24.69 -15.68
CA MET A 1 37.80 -24.47 -16.68
C MET A 1 36.54 -25.18 -16.21
N ALA A 2 35.53 -24.45 -15.75
CA ALA A 2 34.18 -24.96 -15.53
C ALA A 2 33.21 -23.79 -15.77
N ASN A 3 32.35 -23.96 -16.76
CA ASN A 3 31.46 -22.94 -17.31
C ASN A 3 30.13 -23.01 -16.54
N ALA A 4 29.75 -21.94 -15.85
CA ALA A 4 28.53 -21.88 -15.05
C ALA A 4 27.33 -21.46 -15.91
N ASN A 5 26.45 -22.41 -16.20
CA ASN A 5 25.22 -22.23 -16.95
C ASN A 5 24.07 -21.82 -16.01
N ASN A 6 24.01 -20.55 -15.60
CA ASN A 6 23.02 -20.05 -14.62
C ASN A 6 21.92 -19.14 -15.21
N GLY A 7 21.73 -19.14 -16.54
CA GLY A 7 20.77 -18.27 -17.23
C GLY A 7 19.33 -18.81 -17.36
N GLY A 8 19.06 -20.07 -17.00
CA GLY A 8 17.81 -20.75 -17.37
C GLY A 8 16.58 -20.40 -16.52
N LEU A 9 16.75 -20.20 -15.21
CA LEU A 9 15.63 -20.07 -14.27
C LEU A 9 14.86 -18.73 -14.40
N LEU A 10 15.56 -17.65 -14.75
CA LEU A 10 14.98 -16.32 -14.93
C LEU A 10 14.24 -16.15 -16.28
N GLN A 11 14.58 -16.94 -17.30
CA GLN A 11 13.88 -16.93 -18.59
C GLN A 11 12.56 -17.72 -18.53
N GLU A 12 12.54 -18.86 -17.84
CA GLU A 12 11.33 -19.68 -17.68
C GLU A 12 10.22 -18.94 -16.90
N PHE A 13 10.59 -18.11 -15.92
CA PHE A 13 9.62 -17.30 -15.17
C PHE A 13 8.99 -16.19 -16.02
N ARG A 14 9.74 -15.60 -16.98
CA ARG A 14 9.22 -14.53 -17.87
C ARG A 14 8.26 -15.06 -18.95
N LYS A 15 8.47 -16.28 -19.46
CA LYS A 15 7.59 -16.87 -20.48
C LYS A 15 6.21 -17.27 -19.94
N LYS A 16 6.12 -17.67 -18.66
CA LYS A 16 4.88 -18.17 -18.06
C LYS A 16 3.86 -17.06 -17.75
N THR A 17 4.31 -15.81 -17.61
CA THR A 17 3.45 -14.67 -17.25
C THR A 17 2.83 -14.00 -18.49
N LEU A 18 3.48 -14.05 -19.65
CA LEU A 18 2.97 -13.45 -20.90
C LEU A 18 1.88 -14.27 -21.59
N PHE A 19 1.83 -15.59 -21.37
CA PHE A 19 0.84 -16.46 -22.02
C PHE A 19 -0.58 -16.37 -21.42
N LYS A 20 -0.74 -15.77 -20.23
CA LYS A 20 -2.04 -15.66 -19.54
C LYS A 20 -2.82 -14.38 -19.86
N MET A 21 -2.25 -13.43 -20.60
CA MET A 21 -2.93 -12.17 -20.95
C MET A 21 -3.43 -12.10 -22.41
N SER A 22 -3.24 -13.15 -23.22
CA SER A 22 -3.57 -13.14 -24.65
C SER A 22 -4.86 -13.89 -25.04
N ARG A 23 -5.72 -14.25 -24.09
CA ARG A 23 -7.04 -14.83 -24.39
C ARG A 23 -8.08 -13.98 -23.70
N TYR A 24 -8.70 -13.05 -24.43
CA TYR A 24 -10.12 -12.65 -24.37
C TYR A 24 -10.28 -11.38 -25.22
N THR A 25 -9.92 -11.47 -26.50
CA THR A 25 -10.26 -10.49 -27.54
C THR A 25 -10.84 -11.25 -28.72
N SER A 26 -12.17 -11.26 -28.82
CA SER A 26 -12.89 -11.52 -30.07
C SER A 26 -14.37 -11.25 -29.89
N ALA A 27 -14.85 -10.19 -30.53
CA ALA A 27 -16.25 -10.02 -30.92
C ALA A 27 -16.60 -11.03 -32.04
N PRO A 28 -17.89 -11.27 -32.28
CA PRO A 28 -18.39 -10.85 -33.59
C PRO A 28 -19.80 -10.22 -33.58
N SER A 29 -20.01 -9.45 -34.64
CA SER A 29 -21.18 -8.69 -35.06
C SER A 29 -22.29 -9.51 -35.71
N SER A 30 -23.55 -9.10 -35.51
CA SER A 30 -24.71 -9.11 -36.43
C SER A 30 -25.96 -8.83 -35.58
N SER A 31 -27.04 -8.13 -35.92
CA SER A 31 -27.56 -7.44 -37.10
C SER A 31 -28.92 -6.85 -36.65
N LEU A 32 -29.35 -5.75 -37.25
CA LEU A 32 -30.69 -5.11 -37.19
C LEU A 32 -31.86 -6.12 -37.40
N PRO A 33 -33.14 -5.85 -37.03
CA PRO A 33 -33.85 -4.60 -37.36
C PRO A 33 -35.03 -4.10 -36.46
N ALA A 34 -35.54 -2.94 -36.89
CA ALA A 34 -36.92 -2.44 -36.85
C ALA A 34 -37.48 -1.80 -35.56
N SER A 35 -37.76 -0.49 -35.68
CA SER A 35 -38.74 0.28 -34.90
C SER A 35 -40.17 -0.27 -35.12
N PRO A 36 -41.12 -0.05 -34.18
CA PRO A 36 -41.83 1.24 -34.20
C PRO A 36 -42.33 1.76 -32.84
N SER A 37 -42.92 2.96 -32.94
CA SER A 37 -43.98 3.56 -32.12
C SER A 37 -43.67 4.07 -30.71
N VAL A 38 -43.51 5.40 -30.68
CA VAL A 38 -44.26 6.37 -29.87
C VAL A 38 -45.21 5.76 -28.83
N GLY A 39 -44.85 5.92 -27.56
CA GLY A 39 -45.73 5.79 -26.42
C GLY A 39 -45.13 6.59 -25.27
N SER A 40 -45.70 7.76 -24.99
CA SER A 40 -45.47 8.49 -23.73
C SER A 40 -45.89 7.58 -22.58
N SER A 41 -44.93 6.87 -22.00
CA SER A 41 -45.08 6.20 -20.72
C SER A 41 -44.32 7.02 -19.71
N SER A 42 -45.06 7.84 -18.96
CA SER A 42 -44.63 8.38 -17.69
C SER A 42 -44.13 7.22 -16.83
N MET A 43 -42.81 7.18 -16.62
CA MET A 43 -42.15 6.18 -15.79
C MET A 43 -42.82 6.14 -14.41
N PRO A 44 -43.23 4.96 -13.92
CA PRO A 44 -43.64 4.84 -12.53
C PRO A 44 -42.42 5.21 -11.67
N SER A 45 -42.60 6.18 -10.78
CA SER A 45 -41.65 6.50 -9.72
C SER A 45 -41.25 5.22 -9.01
N SER A 46 -39.95 4.92 -8.98
CA SER A 46 -39.39 3.74 -8.30
C SER A 46 -40.04 3.59 -6.91
N PRO A 47 -40.41 2.37 -6.52
CA PRO A 47 -40.95 2.13 -5.19
C PRO A 47 -39.97 2.61 -4.12
N ALA A 48 -40.48 3.34 -3.12
CA ALA A 48 -39.66 3.90 -2.03
C ALA A 48 -38.80 2.87 -1.26
N TRP A 49 -39.08 1.57 -1.39
CA TRP A 49 -38.27 0.51 -0.80
C TRP A 49 -36.96 0.25 -1.56
N GLU A 50 -36.90 0.51 -2.89
CA GLU A 50 -35.66 0.38 -3.68
C GLU A 50 -34.62 1.41 -3.26
N ASP A 51 -35.05 2.61 -2.87
CA ASP A 51 -34.17 3.67 -2.38
C ASP A 51 -33.61 3.35 -0.99
N ILE A 52 -34.41 2.68 -0.14
CA ILE A 52 -33.98 2.21 1.20
C ILE A 52 -32.93 1.11 1.07
N GLU A 53 -33.17 0.11 0.21
CA GLU A 53 -32.26 -1.01 -0.01
C GLU A 53 -30.92 -0.55 -0.59
N ARG A 54 -30.95 0.37 -1.58
CA ARG A 54 -29.72 0.98 -2.13
C ARG A 54 -28.92 1.70 -1.06
N GLN A 55 -29.58 2.48 -0.20
CA GLN A 55 -28.94 3.22 0.88
C GLN A 55 -28.27 2.27 1.89
N GLU A 56 -28.94 1.20 2.29
CA GLU A 56 -28.37 0.21 3.22
C GLU A 56 -27.13 -0.48 2.65
N ILE A 57 -27.14 -0.84 1.37
CA ILE A 57 -25.99 -1.43 0.67
C ILE A 57 -24.79 -0.49 0.68
N LEU A 58 -25.02 0.81 0.42
CA LEU A 58 -23.96 1.82 0.43
C LEU A 58 -23.36 2.03 1.82
N GLU A 59 -24.20 2.02 2.85
CA GLU A 59 -23.76 2.12 4.24
C GLU A 59 -22.97 0.88 4.68
N ALA A 60 -23.41 -0.31 4.28
CA ALA A 60 -22.68 -1.56 4.54
C ALA A 60 -21.32 -1.55 3.84
N ARG A 61 -21.27 -1.14 2.57
CA ARG A 61 -20.03 -0.99 1.79
C ARG A 61 -19.07 -0.01 2.46
N THR A 62 -19.57 1.14 2.90
CA THR A 62 -18.77 2.16 3.59
C THR A 62 -18.23 1.64 4.92
N ARG A 63 -19.06 0.95 5.72
CA ARG A 63 -18.61 0.31 6.96
C ARG A 63 -17.48 -0.70 6.72
N TYR A 64 -17.62 -1.54 5.71
CA TYR A 64 -16.57 -2.50 5.35
C TYR A 64 -15.28 -1.80 4.91
N PHE A 65 -15.38 -0.75 4.10
CA PHE A 65 -14.24 0.05 3.67
C PHE A 65 -13.48 0.67 4.84
N LEU A 66 -14.20 1.22 5.84
CA LEU A 66 -13.60 1.78 7.05
C LEU A 66 -12.85 0.71 7.88
N VAL A 67 -13.39 -0.52 7.96
CA VAL A 67 -12.69 -1.64 8.62
C VAL A 67 -11.37 -1.97 7.91
N LEU A 68 -11.38 -2.00 6.57
CA LEU A 68 -10.18 -2.23 5.78
C LEU A 68 -9.14 -1.10 5.96
N MET A 69 -9.59 0.15 5.96
CA MET A 69 -8.73 1.31 6.22
C MET A 69 -8.05 1.21 7.59
N LYS A 70 -8.79 0.84 8.63
CA LYS A 70 -8.23 0.68 9.98
C LYS A 70 -7.14 -0.39 10.01
N ARG A 71 -7.40 -1.57 9.43
CA ARG A 71 -6.41 -2.65 9.33
C ARG A 71 -5.16 -2.23 8.56
N PHE A 72 -5.35 -1.49 7.47
CA PHE A 72 -4.25 -0.93 6.71
C PHE A 72 -3.40 0.04 7.54
N GLN A 73 -4.02 0.92 8.33
CA GLN A 73 -3.29 1.85 9.21
C GLN A 73 -2.48 1.11 10.28
N GLU A 74 -3.07 0.08 10.91
CA GLU A 74 -2.37 -0.78 11.87
C GLU A 74 -1.15 -1.43 11.22
N GLN A 75 -1.31 -1.98 10.01
CA GLN A 75 -0.24 -2.64 9.28
C GLN A 75 0.85 -1.67 8.78
N ASP A 76 0.48 -0.49 8.29
CA ASP A 76 1.44 0.55 7.91
C ASP A 76 2.29 0.98 9.11
N CYS A 77 1.66 1.13 10.28
CA CYS A 77 2.35 1.44 11.53
C CYS A 77 3.37 0.35 11.90
N SER A 78 2.94 -0.91 11.92
CA SER A 78 3.84 -2.04 12.22
C SER A 78 5.00 -2.16 11.23
N LEU A 79 4.74 -1.91 9.94
CA LEU A 79 5.77 -2.02 8.91
C LEU A 79 6.83 -0.90 9.02
N ARG A 80 6.40 0.33 9.36
CA ARG A 80 7.32 1.44 9.63
C ARG A 80 8.13 1.22 10.91
N GLN A 81 7.51 0.68 11.95
CA GLN A 81 8.22 0.31 13.16
C GLN A 81 9.32 -0.72 12.86
N LEU A 82 8.98 -1.75 12.08
CA LEU A 82 9.96 -2.77 11.65
C LEU A 82 11.11 -2.16 10.83
N GLU A 83 10.82 -1.23 9.92
CA GLU A 83 11.83 -0.51 9.15
C GLU A 83 12.80 0.28 10.04
N ALA A 84 12.27 1.00 11.04
CA ALA A 84 13.08 1.72 12.01
C ALA A 84 13.95 0.78 12.86
N GLU A 85 13.37 -0.30 13.40
CA GLU A 85 14.09 -1.28 14.22
C GLU A 85 15.21 -1.99 13.44
N LEU A 86 14.98 -2.30 12.16
CA LEU A 86 16.01 -2.87 11.29
C LEU A 86 17.13 -1.85 10.99
N GLY A 87 16.78 -0.58 10.81
CA GLY A 87 17.75 0.51 10.67
C GLY A 87 18.66 0.61 11.89
N ASP A 88 18.08 0.63 13.09
CA ASP A 88 18.81 0.68 14.36
C ASP A 88 19.71 -0.55 14.56
N MET A 89 19.21 -1.74 14.21
CA MET A 89 19.98 -2.99 14.28
C MET A 89 21.26 -2.90 13.41
N LEU A 90 21.14 -2.37 12.19
CA LEU A 90 22.30 -2.20 11.29
C LEU A 90 23.34 -1.24 11.87
N VAL A 91 22.90 -0.13 12.46
CA VAL A 91 23.79 0.82 13.14
C VAL A 91 24.48 0.15 14.34
N GLN A 92 23.76 -0.66 15.11
CA GLN A 92 24.33 -1.39 16.25
C GLN A 92 25.38 -2.41 15.82
N ILE A 93 25.15 -3.15 14.73
CA ILE A 93 26.13 -4.09 14.16
C ILE A 93 27.42 -3.36 13.80
N GLN A 94 27.31 -2.23 13.08
CA GLN A 94 28.47 -1.42 12.70
C GLN A 94 29.22 -0.88 13.93
N SER A 95 28.48 -0.41 14.93
CA SER A 95 29.04 0.07 16.20
C SER A 95 29.78 -1.03 16.96
N ALA A 96 29.21 -2.23 17.03
CA ALA A 96 29.82 -3.40 17.67
C ALA A 96 31.13 -3.80 16.98
N CYS A 97 31.16 -3.84 15.64
CA CYS A 97 32.38 -4.11 14.89
C CYS A 97 33.47 -3.04 15.13
N GLY A 98 33.08 -1.76 15.20
CA GLY A 98 33.98 -0.66 15.56
C GLY A 98 34.53 -0.78 16.98
N ALA A 99 33.69 -1.13 17.95
CA ALA A 99 34.09 -1.34 19.34
C ALA A 99 35.07 -2.53 19.48
N MET A 100 34.77 -3.66 18.81
CA MET A 100 35.65 -4.83 18.77
C MET A 100 37.02 -4.49 18.18
N THR A 101 37.05 -3.72 17.09
CA THR A 101 38.31 -3.26 16.48
C THR A 101 39.13 -2.44 17.48
N ARG A 102 38.52 -1.45 18.13
CA ARG A 102 39.21 -0.61 19.14
C ARG A 102 39.73 -1.41 20.32
N ALA A 103 38.94 -2.37 20.82
CA ALA A 103 39.34 -3.22 21.94
C ALA A 103 40.61 -4.03 21.60
N VAL A 104 40.67 -4.59 20.40
CA VAL A 104 41.85 -5.32 19.93
C VAL A 104 43.05 -4.41 19.69
N GLU A 105 42.83 -3.18 19.21
CA GLU A 105 43.92 -2.19 19.07
C GLU A 105 44.55 -1.87 20.43
N VAL A 106 43.73 -1.60 21.45
CA VAL A 106 44.22 -1.34 22.82
C VAL A 106 44.95 -2.55 23.39
N PHE A 107 44.38 -3.76 23.24
CA PHE A 107 45.01 -5.00 23.66
C PHE A 107 46.35 -5.25 22.96
N THR A 108 46.45 -4.95 21.66
CA THR A 108 47.72 -5.10 20.93
C THR A 108 48.77 -4.11 21.44
N GLN A 109 48.37 -2.89 21.78
CA GLN A 109 49.27 -1.86 22.31
C GLN A 109 49.84 -2.20 23.69
N THR A 110 49.12 -2.98 24.52
CA THR A 110 49.65 -3.38 25.84
C THR A 110 50.89 -4.27 25.75
N PHE A 111 51.08 -4.98 24.62
CA PHE A 111 52.21 -5.88 24.40
C PHE A 111 53.34 -5.28 23.56
N ARG A 112 53.38 -3.95 23.35
CA ARG A 112 54.35 -3.29 22.44
C ARG A 112 55.83 -3.62 22.68
N TYR A 113 56.19 -4.08 23.88
CA TYR A 113 57.56 -4.42 24.26
C TYR A 113 57.87 -5.93 24.22
N ASP A 114 56.85 -6.78 24.05
CA ASP A 114 57.00 -8.21 23.81
C ASP A 114 56.70 -8.50 22.35
N ALA A 115 57.76 -8.73 21.56
CA ALA A 115 57.66 -8.96 20.12
C ALA A 115 56.73 -10.14 19.76
N SER A 116 56.67 -11.17 20.61
CA SER A 116 55.86 -12.37 20.36
C SER A 116 54.36 -12.09 20.56
N SER A 117 53.99 -11.51 21.71
CA SER A 117 52.61 -11.13 22.02
C SER A 117 52.12 -9.97 21.16
N TYR A 118 53.01 -9.03 20.79
CA TYR A 118 52.68 -7.94 19.87
C TYR A 118 52.29 -8.47 18.49
N LYS A 119 53.08 -9.40 17.94
CA LYS A 119 52.79 -10.02 16.63
C LYS A 119 51.44 -10.74 16.66
N LEU A 120 51.16 -11.51 17.71
CA LEU A 120 49.86 -12.17 17.88
C LEU A 120 48.70 -11.16 17.94
N GLY A 121 48.88 -10.04 18.66
CA GLY A 121 47.90 -8.96 18.70
C GLY A 121 47.65 -8.33 17.33
N VAL A 122 48.70 -8.11 16.53
CA VAL A 122 48.59 -7.59 15.15
C VAL A 122 47.84 -8.57 14.24
N ASP A 123 48.12 -9.86 14.33
CA ASP A 123 47.42 -10.90 13.56
C ASP A 123 45.93 -10.96 13.95
N TYR A 124 45.63 -10.87 15.25
CA TYR A 124 44.25 -10.81 15.75
C TYR A 124 43.53 -9.53 15.31
N LEU A 125 44.22 -8.38 15.32
CA LEU A 125 43.70 -7.11 14.82
C LEU A 125 43.35 -7.19 13.33
N ALA A 126 44.21 -7.81 12.53
CA ALA A 126 43.96 -8.02 11.11
C ALA A 126 42.73 -8.90 10.89
N ALA A 127 42.59 -10.00 11.63
CA ALA A 127 41.42 -10.86 11.58
C ALA A 127 40.14 -10.12 11.97
N VAL A 128 40.16 -9.35 13.07
CA VAL A 128 39.02 -8.55 13.52
C VAL A 128 38.63 -7.46 12.53
N LYS A 129 39.62 -6.82 11.89
CA LYS A 129 39.35 -5.83 10.82
C LYS A 129 38.73 -6.48 9.58
N MET A 130 39.16 -7.69 9.21
CA MET A 130 38.52 -8.43 8.11
C MET A 130 37.10 -8.86 8.48
N ILE A 131 36.87 -9.43 9.66
CA ILE A 131 35.53 -9.81 10.13
C ILE A 131 34.61 -8.58 10.21
N GLY A 132 35.09 -7.50 10.81
CA GLY A 132 34.35 -6.27 10.97
C GLY A 132 34.04 -5.57 9.65
N ARG A 133 34.93 -5.64 8.65
CA ARG A 133 34.66 -5.10 7.32
C ARG A 133 33.77 -6.05 6.52
N ASP A 134 34.24 -7.26 6.25
CA ASP A 134 33.61 -8.15 5.28
C ASP A 134 32.35 -8.79 5.87
N GLY A 135 32.39 -9.23 7.12
CA GLY A 135 31.23 -9.80 7.81
C GLY A 135 30.12 -8.79 8.03
N ALA A 136 30.45 -7.59 8.54
CA ALA A 136 29.43 -6.55 8.74
C ALA A 136 28.86 -6.03 7.42
N ASN A 137 29.71 -5.86 6.39
CA ASN A 137 29.22 -5.48 5.05
C ASN A 137 28.32 -6.55 4.45
N MET A 138 28.67 -7.83 4.58
CA MET A 138 27.83 -8.93 4.09
C MET A 138 26.50 -8.99 4.84
N MET A 139 26.51 -8.80 6.16
CA MET A 139 25.28 -8.74 6.97
C MET A 139 24.41 -7.54 6.59
N ASP A 140 25.00 -6.35 6.46
CA ASP A 140 24.31 -5.13 6.04
C ASP A 140 23.68 -5.31 4.66
N GLN A 141 24.43 -5.80 3.67
CA GLN A 141 23.91 -6.08 2.34
C GLN A 141 22.81 -7.14 2.36
N SER A 142 23.01 -8.24 3.09
CA SER A 142 22.02 -9.31 3.19
C SER A 142 20.71 -8.78 3.78
N ILE A 143 20.76 -8.06 4.89
CA ILE A 143 19.57 -7.49 5.54
C ILE A 143 18.91 -6.46 4.63
N ARG A 144 19.70 -5.59 3.97
CA ARG A 144 19.18 -4.60 3.03
C ARG A 144 18.42 -5.24 1.88
N PHE A 145 19.06 -6.15 1.14
CA PHE A 145 18.46 -6.73 -0.06
C PHE A 145 17.31 -7.69 0.24
N THR A 146 17.40 -8.47 1.32
CA THR A 146 16.40 -9.51 1.59
C THR A 146 15.20 -9.01 2.40
N VAL A 147 15.39 -7.97 3.22
CA VAL A 147 14.36 -7.51 4.16
C VAL A 147 14.01 -6.04 3.92
N LEU A 148 14.97 -5.11 4.01
CA LEU A 148 14.65 -3.68 3.96
C LEU A 148 14.14 -3.23 2.60
N ASP A 149 14.79 -3.60 1.49
CA ASP A 149 14.38 -3.18 0.15
C ASP A 149 12.94 -3.61 -0.17
N PRO A 150 12.52 -4.88 0.09
CA PRO A 150 11.12 -5.27 0.00
C PRO A 150 10.17 -4.48 0.89
N ILE A 151 10.57 -4.18 2.13
CA ILE A 151 9.77 -3.37 3.07
C ILE A 151 9.61 -1.95 2.55
N LEU A 152 10.68 -1.30 2.09
CA LEU A 152 10.67 0.05 1.54
C LEU A 152 9.79 0.11 0.29
N ALA A 153 9.91 -0.86 -0.62
CA ALA A 153 9.05 -0.96 -1.80
C ALA A 153 7.55 -1.17 -1.43
N ARG A 154 7.28 -1.84 -0.30
CA ARG A 154 5.91 -1.98 0.23
C ARG A 154 5.42 -0.68 0.86
N LEU A 155 6.23 -0.01 1.68
CA LEU A 155 5.90 1.28 2.29
C LEU A 155 5.65 2.36 1.25
N GLU A 156 6.37 2.34 0.11
CA GLU A 156 6.13 3.29 -0.97
C GLU A 156 4.75 3.09 -1.61
N ARG A 157 4.34 1.84 -1.82
CA ARG A 157 2.97 1.53 -2.27
C ARG A 157 1.93 1.93 -1.22
N HIS A 158 2.23 1.78 0.07
CA HIS A 158 1.36 2.26 1.15
C HIS A 158 1.23 3.78 1.13
N ASN A 159 2.31 4.54 0.85
CA ASN A 159 2.24 6.01 0.72
C ASN A 159 1.25 6.43 -0.37
N GLN A 160 1.33 5.78 -1.54
CA GLN A 160 0.41 6.03 -2.65
C GLN A 160 -1.04 5.69 -2.29
N LEU A 161 -1.26 4.57 -1.59
CA LEU A 161 -2.58 4.18 -1.12
C LEU A 161 -3.14 5.14 -0.07
N LYS A 162 -2.29 5.61 0.85
CA LYS A 162 -2.64 6.58 1.89
C LYS A 162 -3.11 7.90 1.28
N ALA A 163 -2.48 8.37 0.21
CA ALA A 163 -2.93 9.56 -0.50
C ALA A 163 -4.35 9.40 -1.08
N ARG A 164 -4.68 8.23 -1.64
CA ARG A 164 -6.04 7.93 -2.13
C ARG A 164 -7.07 7.83 -1.02
N ILE A 165 -6.68 7.21 0.11
CA ILE A 165 -7.52 7.13 1.30
C ILE A 165 -7.81 8.54 1.84
N GLN A 166 -6.82 9.42 1.90
CA GLN A 166 -7.00 10.80 2.33
C GLN A 166 -7.95 11.58 1.41
N ALA A 167 -7.83 11.38 0.09
CA ALA A 167 -8.77 11.96 -0.87
C ALA A 167 -10.21 11.46 -0.63
N TRP A 168 -10.38 10.16 -0.36
CA TRP A 168 -11.66 9.59 0.00
C TRP A 168 -12.22 10.18 1.32
N GLU A 169 -11.40 10.31 2.36
CA GLU A 169 -11.78 10.90 3.66
C GLU A 169 -12.20 12.37 3.53
N GLN A 170 -11.56 13.13 2.63
CA GLN A 170 -11.94 14.51 2.33
C GLN A 170 -13.32 14.55 1.67
N LEU A 171 -13.52 13.78 0.60
CA LEU A 171 -14.81 13.69 -0.10
C LEU A 171 -15.92 13.17 0.82
N TYR A 172 -15.61 12.25 1.72
CA TYR A 172 -16.59 11.68 2.65
C TYR A 172 -17.05 12.73 3.66
N ARG A 173 -16.13 13.56 4.17
CA ARG A 173 -16.49 14.71 5.02
C ARG A 173 -17.40 15.69 4.29
N GLU A 174 -17.05 16.06 3.05
CA GLU A 174 -17.89 16.94 2.24
C GLU A 174 -19.28 16.35 1.98
N TYR A 175 -19.36 15.05 1.73
CA TYR A 175 -20.62 14.33 1.54
C TYR A 175 -21.49 14.40 2.80
N VAL A 176 -20.93 14.09 3.97
CA VAL A 176 -21.64 14.15 5.26
C VAL A 176 -22.12 15.58 5.56
N ASP A 177 -21.28 16.60 5.35
CA ASP A 177 -21.65 18.00 5.58
C ASP A 177 -22.79 18.46 4.66
N ARG A 178 -22.75 18.07 3.37
CA ARG A 178 -23.83 18.37 2.43
C ARG A 178 -25.11 17.59 2.74
N GLN A 179 -25.00 16.34 3.20
CA GLN A 179 -26.15 15.54 3.60
C GLN A 179 -26.86 16.16 4.80
N LEU A 180 -26.10 16.58 5.82
CA LEU A 180 -26.62 17.33 6.97
C LEU A 180 -27.31 18.63 6.53
N SER A 181 -26.72 19.36 5.58
CA SER A 181 -27.30 20.59 5.04
C SER A 181 -28.64 20.35 4.31
N VAL A 182 -28.77 19.22 3.61
CA VAL A 182 -30.03 18.81 2.96
C VAL A 182 -31.10 18.44 3.99
N GLU A 183 -30.75 17.67 5.02
CA GLU A 183 -31.68 17.32 6.11
C GLU A 183 -32.20 18.57 6.84
N GLN A 184 -31.33 19.54 7.13
CA GLN A 184 -31.73 20.82 7.75
C GLN A 184 -32.70 21.63 6.89
N MET A 185 -32.66 21.47 5.56
CA MET A 185 -33.57 22.15 4.64
C MET A 185 -34.89 21.41 4.38
N LYS A 186 -35.03 20.14 4.78
CA LYS A 186 -36.28 19.37 4.61
C LYS A 186 -37.46 19.93 5.42
N GLY A 187 -37.21 20.67 6.49
CA GLY A 187 -38.26 21.25 7.36
C GLY A 187 -38.84 22.61 6.92
N SER A 188 -38.48 23.16 5.76
CA SER A 188 -38.85 24.55 5.40
C SER A 188 -39.50 24.67 4.01
N ILE A 189 -40.75 25.12 3.99
CA ILE A 189 -41.61 25.25 2.80
C ILE A 189 -41.41 26.66 2.18
N ARG A 190 -40.39 26.84 1.34
CA ARG A 190 -40.28 28.01 0.45
C ARG A 190 -39.66 27.58 -0.88
N SER A 191 -40.28 27.97 -2.00
CA SER A 191 -39.90 27.56 -3.37
C SER A 191 -38.42 27.81 -3.73
N GLU A 192 -37.81 28.88 -3.22
CA GLU A 192 -36.37 29.16 -3.42
C GLU A 192 -35.46 28.12 -2.74
N LYS A 193 -35.92 27.52 -1.64
CA LYS A 193 -35.23 26.40 -0.98
C LYS A 193 -35.38 25.10 -1.77
N ASP A 194 -36.39 24.94 -2.61
CA ASP A 194 -36.59 23.72 -3.41
C ASP A 194 -35.59 23.62 -4.55
N GLU A 195 -35.28 24.74 -5.21
CA GLU A 195 -34.20 24.84 -6.19
C GLU A 195 -32.84 24.58 -5.53
N ARG A 196 -32.61 25.14 -4.33
CA ARG A 196 -31.39 24.91 -3.56
C ARG A 196 -31.26 23.45 -3.10
N ARG A 197 -32.36 22.81 -2.70
CA ARG A 197 -32.43 21.38 -2.38
C ARG A 197 -32.12 20.51 -3.60
N ARG A 198 -32.66 20.85 -4.78
CA ARG A 198 -32.34 20.14 -6.03
C ARG A 198 -30.87 20.25 -6.40
N ARG A 199 -30.27 21.45 -6.31
CA ARG A 199 -28.82 21.64 -6.57
C ARG A 199 -27.93 20.87 -5.60
N LEU A 200 -28.27 20.85 -4.31
CA LEU A 200 -27.55 20.06 -3.32
C LEU A 200 -27.72 18.55 -3.54
N GLY A 201 -28.90 18.10 -3.97
CA GLY A 201 -29.16 16.70 -4.31
C GLY A 201 -28.32 16.21 -5.49
N VAL A 202 -28.21 17.00 -6.56
CA VAL A 202 -27.32 16.69 -7.70
C VAL A 202 -25.86 16.64 -7.25
N GLY A 203 -25.43 17.60 -6.43
CA GLY A 203 -24.07 17.61 -5.88
C GLY A 203 -23.77 16.47 -4.90
N LEU A 204 -24.78 15.91 -4.22
CA LEU A 204 -24.62 14.72 -3.36
C LEU A 204 -24.45 13.45 -4.20
N ALA A 205 -25.26 13.29 -5.26
CA ALA A 205 -25.13 12.16 -6.17
C ALA A 205 -23.75 12.13 -6.86
N GLU A 206 -23.22 13.31 -7.22
CA GLU A 206 -21.87 13.44 -7.78
C GLU A 206 -20.78 13.03 -6.77
N LEU A 207 -20.85 13.52 -5.52
CA LEU A 207 -19.91 13.12 -4.47
C LEU A 207 -19.99 11.61 -4.17
N GLN A 208 -21.19 11.05 -4.16
CA GLN A 208 -21.42 9.63 -3.94
C GLN A 208 -20.81 8.76 -5.05
N MET A 209 -20.91 9.21 -6.31
CA MET A 209 -20.27 8.56 -7.44
C MET A 209 -18.74 8.60 -7.33
N GLN A 210 -18.16 9.76 -6.95
CA GLN A 210 -16.71 9.90 -6.75
C GLN A 210 -16.22 9.03 -5.58
N LEU A 211 -16.97 8.98 -4.47
CA LEU A 211 -16.67 8.11 -3.33
C LEU A 211 -16.69 6.64 -3.72
N ALA A 212 -17.70 6.21 -4.48
CA ALA A 212 -17.81 4.84 -4.97
C ALA A 212 -16.64 4.49 -5.91
N GLN A 213 -16.26 5.40 -6.81
CA GLN A 213 -15.12 5.20 -7.70
C GLN A 213 -13.81 4.97 -6.92
N ILE A 214 -13.50 5.84 -5.95
CA ILE A 214 -12.29 5.67 -5.15
C ILE A 214 -12.36 4.39 -4.32
N GLN A 215 -13.53 4.05 -3.77
CA GLN A 215 -13.71 2.77 -3.06
C GLN A 215 -13.44 1.57 -3.97
N ASP A 216 -13.93 1.56 -5.21
CA ASP A 216 -13.69 0.45 -6.14
C ASP A 216 -12.21 0.33 -6.53
N GLU A 217 -11.49 1.44 -6.59
CA GLU A 217 -10.05 1.42 -6.85
C GLU A 217 -9.21 0.98 -5.64
N VAL A 218 -9.59 1.42 -4.43
CA VAL A 218 -8.80 1.27 -3.20
C VAL A 218 -9.11 -0.05 -2.47
N THR A 219 -10.37 -0.49 -2.46
CA THR A 219 -10.80 -1.74 -1.79
C THR A 219 -10.01 -2.97 -2.19
N PRO A 220 -9.77 -3.27 -3.49
CA PRO A 220 -8.98 -4.45 -3.86
C PRO A 220 -7.52 -4.34 -3.40
N GLN A 221 -6.95 -3.14 -3.36
CA GLN A 221 -5.58 -2.91 -2.89
C GLN A 221 -5.48 -3.13 -1.38
N LEU A 222 -6.46 -2.63 -0.61
CA LEU A 222 -6.59 -2.89 0.82
C LEU A 222 -6.79 -4.38 1.11
N GLY A 223 -7.68 -5.05 0.36
CA GLY A 223 -7.95 -6.47 0.50
C GLY A 223 -6.73 -7.35 0.21
N PHE A 224 -5.97 -7.03 -0.83
CA PHE A 224 -4.72 -7.74 -1.16
C PHE A 224 -3.64 -7.54 -0.08
N ILE A 225 -3.52 -6.33 0.47
CA ILE A 225 -2.56 -6.01 1.52
C ILE A 225 -2.88 -6.73 2.84
N VAL A 226 -4.17 -6.92 3.14
CA VAL A 226 -4.67 -7.62 4.34
C VAL A 226 -4.68 -9.15 4.16
N SER A 227 -4.82 -9.67 2.94
CA SER A 227 -4.97 -11.11 2.67
C SER A 227 -3.66 -11.88 2.43
N ILE A 228 -2.51 -11.20 2.35
CA ILE A 228 -1.17 -11.84 2.18
C ILE A 228 -0.52 -12.16 3.54
N MET A 229 -1.33 -12.20 4.60
CA MET A 229 -0.98 -12.78 5.89
C MET A 229 -1.88 -13.97 6.15
#